data_AF-A0A0X3XTE9-F1
#
_entry.id   AF-A0A0X3XTE9-F1
#
_cell.length_a   1.000
_cell.length_b   1.000
_cell.length_c   1.000
_cell.angle_alpha   90.00
_cell.angle_beta   90.00
_cell.angle_gamma   90.00
#
_symmetry.space_group_name_H-M   'P 1'
#
loop_
_entity.id
_entity.type
_entity.pdbx_description
1 polymer ?
#
loop_
_entity_poly.entity_id
_entity_poly.type
_entity_poly.pdbx_seq_one_letter_code
_entity_poly.pdbx_strand_id
1 'polypeptide(L)' 'MATDPSEYDKAMPIVAAHLAKVERAVSRTRSSHAGRPYATVRQALLEALRQEDAQRVVPQVVDEFARRIPEEAEQLPF' A
#
# COMPACT_ATOMS: atom_id res chain seq x y z
N MET A 1 -17.24 -6.60 -26.25
CA MET A 1 -15.86 -6.75 -26.72
C MET A 1 -15.14 -7.68 -25.75
N ALA A 2 -14.49 -8.74 -26.23
CA ALA A 2 -13.65 -9.58 -25.39
C ALA A 2 -12.26 -8.94 -25.34
N THR A 3 -11.76 -8.64 -24.13
CA THR A 3 -10.37 -8.21 -23.95
C THR A 3 -9.47 -9.36 -24.35
N ASP A 4 -8.52 -9.11 -25.26
CA ASP A 4 -7.54 -10.11 -25.68
C ASP A 4 -6.70 -10.55 -24.47
N PRO A 5 -6.63 -11.85 -24.14
CA PRO A 5 -5.83 -12.36 -23.03
C PRO A 5 -4.35 -11.93 -23.09
N SER A 6 -3.78 -11.76 -24.29
CA SER A 6 -2.39 -11.34 -24.46
C SER A 6 -2.13 -9.89 -24.03
N GLU A 7 -3.18 -9.05 -23.96
CA GLU A 7 -3.08 -7.69 -23.43
C GLU A 7 -2.93 -7.69 -21.90
N TYR A 8 -3.48 -8.70 -21.21
CA TYR A 8 -3.24 -8.88 -19.77
C TYR A 8 -1.79 -9.23 -19.50
N ASP A 9 -1.21 -10.17 -20.25
CA ASP A 9 0.19 -10.57 -20.09
C ASP A 9 1.15 -9.40 -20.29
N LYS A 10 0.87 -8.51 -21.26
CA LYS A 10 1.63 -7.28 -21.49
C LYS A 10 1.47 -6.26 -20.36
N ALA A 11 0.33 -6.23 -19.67
CA ALA A 11 0.07 -5.32 -18.56
C ALA A 11 0.72 -5.79 -17.23
N MET A 12 0.97 -7.09 -17.08
CA MET A 12 1.49 -7.67 -15.82
C MET A 12 2.78 -6.99 -15.29
N PRO A 13 3.80 -6.67 -16.10
CA PRO A 13 4.98 -5.96 -15.61
C PRO A 13 4.68 -4.58 -15.03
N ILE A 14 3.72 -3.85 -15.63
CA ILE A 14 3.29 -2.53 -15.17
C ILE A 14 2.58 -2.66 -13.82
N VAL A 15 1.69 -3.66 -13.69
CA VAL A 15 1.00 -3.95 -12.43
C VAL A 15 2.00 -4.32 -11.34
N ALA A 16 2.97 -5.19 -11.63
CA ALA A 16 4.00 -5.59 -10.69
C ALA A 16 4.86 -4.39 -10.22
N ALA A 17 5.26 -3.52 -11.13
CA ALA A 17 6.01 -2.31 -10.80
C ALA A 17 5.20 -1.34 -9.93
N HIS A 18 3.90 -1.22 -10.19
CA HIS A 18 3.01 -0.42 -9.34
C HIS A 18 2.83 -1.04 -7.95
N LEU A 19 2.64 -2.36 -7.86
CA LEU A 19 2.50 -3.06 -6.58
C LEU A 19 3.76 -2.90 -5.72
N ALA A 20 4.95 -3.04 -6.30
CA ALA A 20 6.21 -2.86 -5.58
C ALA A 20 6.35 -1.45 -4.97
N LYS A 21 5.82 -0.41 -5.62
CA LYS A 21 5.76 0.95 -5.08
C LYS A 21 4.83 1.05 -3.87
N VAL A 22 3.64 0.43 -3.97
CA VAL A 22 2.68 0.36 -2.87
C VAL A 22 3.26 -0.37 -1.68
N GLU A 23 3.92 -1.52 -1.90
CA GLU A 23 4.57 -2.31 -0.85
C GLU A 23 5.65 -1.51 -0.12
N ARG A 24 6.50 -0.75 -0.85
CA ARG A 24 7.50 0.14 -0.23
C ARG A 24 6.86 1.22 0.62
N ALA A 25 5.79 1.86 0.13
CA ALA A 25 5.06 2.88 0.89
C ALA A 25 4.50 2.29 2.20
N VAL A 26 3.81 1.14 2.12
CA VAL A 26 3.25 0.45 3.29
C VAL A 26 4.33 0.05 4.27
N SER A 27 5.43 -0.57 3.80
CA SER A 27 6.56 -0.98 4.63
C SER A 27 7.20 0.21 5.35
N ARG A 28 7.43 1.32 4.65
CA ARG A 28 7.99 2.55 5.24
C ARG A 28 7.06 3.14 6.30
N THR A 29 5.76 3.21 6.02
CA THR A 29 4.78 3.70 7.00
C THR A 29 4.71 2.78 8.21
N ARG A 30 4.72 1.46 8.03
CA ARG A 30 4.75 0.49 9.14
C ARG A 30 5.96 0.70 10.04
N SER A 31 7.15 0.77 9.47
CA SER A 31 8.40 0.95 10.23
C SER A 31 8.45 2.25 11.04
N SER A 32 7.73 3.30 10.63
CA SER A 32 7.78 4.63 11.27
C SER A 32 6.53 4.96 12.11
N HIS A 33 5.40 4.31 11.85
CA HIS A 33 4.10 4.64 12.43
C HIS A 33 3.36 3.43 13.02
N ALA A 34 4.03 2.29 13.18
CA ALA A 34 3.56 1.18 14.00
C ALA A 34 3.05 1.65 15.38
N GLY A 35 1.91 1.12 15.83
CA GLY A 35 1.25 1.49 17.09
C GLY A 35 0.68 2.93 17.16
N ARG A 36 0.74 3.72 16.08
CA ARG A 36 0.12 5.05 16.05
C ARG A 36 -1.38 4.96 15.75
N PRO A 37 -2.18 5.98 16.13
CA PRO A 37 -3.60 6.01 15.81
C PRO A 37 -3.86 5.95 14.30
N TYR A 38 -4.97 5.31 13.93
CA TYR A 38 -5.42 5.16 12.53
C TYR A 38 -5.30 6.43 11.70
N ALA A 39 -5.81 7.57 12.20
CA ALA A 39 -5.80 8.83 11.46
C ALA A 39 -4.37 9.30 11.12
N THR A 40 -3.43 9.12 12.05
CA THR A 40 -2.01 9.44 11.88
C THR A 40 -1.37 8.52 10.84
N VAL A 41 -1.62 7.21 10.96
CA VAL A 41 -1.08 6.21 10.01
C VAL A 41 -1.63 6.44 8.60
N ARG A 42 -2.92 6.73 8.47
CA ARG A 42 -3.58 6.99 7.19
C ARG A 42 -2.96 8.18 6.47
N GLN A 43 -2.72 9.28 7.19
CA GLN A 43 -2.07 10.47 6.61
C GLN A 43 -0.64 10.15 6.17
N ALA A 44 0.13 9.47 7.02
CA ALA A 44 1.49 9.05 6.68
C ALA A 44 1.54 8.08 5.48
N LEU A 45 0.57 7.18 5.36
CA LEU A 45 0.45 6.26 4.23
C LEU A 45 0.13 6.99 2.91
N LEU A 46 -0.80 7.94 2.93
CA LEU A 46 -1.11 8.78 1.76
C LEU A 46 0.13 9.55 1.29
N GLU A 47 0.90 10.09 2.23
CA GLU A 47 2.14 10.78 1.92
C GLU A 47 3.21 9.84 1.35
N ALA A 48 3.39 8.65 1.93
CA ALA A 48 4.32 7.65 1.42
C ALA A 48 3.96 7.18 0.00
N LEU A 49 2.66 6.93 -0.26
CA LEU A 49 2.16 6.58 -1.60
C LEU A 49 2.40 7.72 -2.60
N ARG A 50 2.29 8.98 -2.17
CA ARG A 50 2.63 10.13 -3.01
C ARG A 50 4.11 10.15 -3.36
N GLN A 51 5.00 9.90 -2.40
CA GLN A 51 6.45 9.88 -2.60
C GLN A 51 6.91 8.76 -3.54
N GLU A 52 6.17 7.65 -3.61
CA GLU A 52 6.46 6.51 -4.51
C GLU A 52 5.76 6.63 -5.89
N ASP A 53 5.06 7.73 -6.18
CA ASP A 53 4.21 7.91 -7.35
C ASP A 53 3.14 6.79 -7.49
N ALA A 54 2.56 6.38 -6.36
CA ALA A 54 1.59 5.29 -6.24
C ALA A 54 0.21 5.75 -5.76
N GLN A 55 -0.19 6.98 -6.09
CA GLN A 55 -1.45 7.59 -5.61
C GLN A 55 -2.72 6.93 -6.17
N ARG A 56 -2.59 6.07 -7.19
CA ARG A 56 -3.73 5.41 -7.88
C ARG A 56 -4.32 4.22 -7.11
N VAL A 57 -3.94 4.04 -5.85
CA VAL A 57 -4.55 3.04 -4.97
C VAL A 57 -5.95 3.51 -4.58
N VAL A 58 -6.92 2.59 -4.64
CA VAL A 58 -8.30 2.88 -4.24
C VAL A 58 -8.38 3.22 -2.76
N PRO A 59 -9.19 4.22 -2.34
CA PRO A 59 -9.22 4.68 -0.95
C PRO A 59 -9.47 3.58 0.08
N GLN A 60 -10.29 2.58 -0.24
CA GLN A 60 -10.63 1.46 0.63
C GLN A 60 -9.40 0.61 0.98
N VAL A 61 -8.47 0.45 0.04
CA VAL A 61 -7.22 -0.29 0.26
C VAL A 61 -6.29 0.51 1.17
N VAL A 62 -6.23 1.83 0.98
CA VAL A 62 -5.47 2.73 1.88
C VAL A 62 -6.03 2.66 3.30
N ASP A 63 -7.36 2.68 3.44
CA ASP A 63 -8.03 2.62 4.73
C ASP A 63 -7.78 1.27 5.43
N GLU A 64 -7.80 0.15 4.69
CA GLU A 64 -7.48 -1.17 5.26
C GLU A 64 -6.02 -1.25 5.71
N PHE A 65 -5.06 -0.80 4.89
CA PHE A 65 -3.64 -0.77 5.32
C PHE A 65 -3.44 0.10 6.57
N ALA A 66 -4.08 1.27 6.62
CA ALA A 66 -3.98 2.16 7.77
C ALA A 66 -4.60 1.57 9.05
N ARG A 67 -5.57 0.66 8.93
CA ARG A 67 -6.13 -0.09 10.06
C ARG A 67 -5.20 -1.21 10.53
N ARG A 68 -4.53 -1.91 9.61
CA ARG A 68 -3.68 -3.08 9.91
C ARG A 68 -2.28 -2.73 10.42
N ILE A 69 -1.67 -1.65 9.92
CA ILE A 69 -0.32 -1.23 10.29
C ILE A 69 -0.14 -1.06 11.82
N PRO A 70 -1.09 -0.46 12.57
CA PRO A 70 -1.04 -0.42 14.03
C PRO A 70 -1.12 -1.80 14.68
N GLU A 71 -2.01 -2.68 14.20
CA GLU A 71 -2.28 -4.01 14.77
C GLU A 71 -1.06 -4.96 14.64
N GLU A 72 -0.34 -4.86 13.53
CA GLU A 72 0.85 -5.70 13.29
C GLU A 72 2.02 -5.34 14.23
N ALA A 73 2.01 -4.15 14.84
CA ALA A 73 2.99 -3.77 15.86
C ALA A 73 2.82 -4.57 17.17
N GLU A 74 1.60 -5.00 17.46
CA GLU A 74 1.25 -5.72 18.70
C GLU A 74 1.51 -7.24 18.58
N GLN A 75 1.77 -7.77 17.38
CA GLN A 75 1.95 -9.21 17.12
C GLN A 75 3.42 -9.69 17.10
N LEU A 76 4.38 -8.91 17.57
CA LEU A 76 5.78 -9.36 17.68
C LEU A 76 5.97 -10.15 18.99
N PRO A 77 6.22 -11.48 18.96
CA PRO A 77 6.73 -12.17 20.14
C PRO A 77 8.17 -11.72 20.40
N PHE A 78 8.49 -11.46 21.67
CA PHE A 78 9.84 -11.22 22.14
C PHE A 78 10.73 -12.46 21.93
#